data_AF-A0AAV9WYN9-F1
#
_entry.id   AF-A0AAV9WYN9-F1
#
_cell.length_a   1.000
_cell.length_b   1.000
_cell.length_c   1.000
_cell.angle_alpha   90.00
_cell.angle_beta   90.00
_cell.angle_gamma   90.00
#
_symmetry.space_group_name_H-M   'P 1'
#
loop_
_entity.id
_entity.type
_entity.pdbx_description
1 polymer ?
#
loop_
_entity_poly.entity_id
_entity_poly.type
_entity_poly.pdbx_seq_one_letter_code
_entity_poly.pdbx_strand_id
1 'polypeptide(L)'
;MPTLTRGWAAGPYNPIFGLSTQYITAQLEPRSFGNASFDPAIFCCIISMIPPLVRRSLVNSRYPLTPSRAIARSGFIPIQRTQHKKYNTPSSLTTSNQPFAYSLSSKMAPAAIIDRADATNGVLFYAHPPADGSKPFVYINASAESGVRETNLDPHPVTVKINNIRTTNTQIGIDVTGFDVRTVPSKFSENHENFLSESKIEKEYYAEIRDAVLKATGAREVFIFDHTIRRRNADPNAIDDDVSKRQPVARVHVDQTTIAAINRVKRHMGDRADELLKNRFQLINVWRPIQNPASDHPLAVGSFKSLDRSKDLLATTLVYPDPLPNGETYSVAYNPAHEWYYVKDMGTDEIMFIKCFDTEGLKEDSGIALLTPHTAFNDPNTPEDSPLRQSIEVRCLVFY
;
A
#
# COMPACT_ATOMS: atom_id res chain seq x y z
N MET A 1 11.86 70.76 2.29
CA MET A 1 11.70 71.43 3.61
C MET A 1 10.31 72.02 3.68
N PRO A 2 9.64 72.13 4.84
CA PRO A 2 9.77 71.35 6.10
C PRO A 2 8.64 70.28 6.18
N THR A 3 8.77 69.05 6.70
CA THR A 3 9.19 68.51 8.03
C THR A 3 8.26 68.79 9.20
N LEU A 4 7.68 67.72 9.77
CA LEU A 4 7.38 67.47 11.20
C LEU A 4 6.75 66.05 11.32
N THR A 5 7.50 64.94 11.29
CA THR A 5 8.20 64.28 12.42
C THR A 5 7.46 64.23 13.76
N ARG A 6 7.00 63.03 14.15
CA ARG A 6 7.24 62.41 15.47
C ARG A 6 7.03 60.90 15.35
N GLY A 7 8.07 60.12 15.66
CA GLY A 7 7.98 58.69 15.90
C GLY A 7 8.58 58.36 17.26
N TRP A 8 8.15 57.26 17.87
CA TRP A 8 8.79 56.64 19.04
C TRP A 8 8.79 55.12 18.84
N ALA A 9 9.86 54.47 19.30
CA ALA A 9 10.10 53.05 19.18
C ALA A 9 10.58 52.47 20.53
N ALA A 10 10.79 51.15 20.58
CA ALA A 10 11.05 50.33 21.78
C ALA A 10 9.84 50.18 22.72
N GLY A 11 9.68 49.10 23.49
CA GLY A 11 10.55 47.92 23.70
C GLY A 11 9.85 46.95 24.67
N PRO A 12 10.34 45.71 24.82
CA PRO A 12 9.52 44.60 25.32
C PRO A 12 9.44 44.48 26.85
N TYR A 13 8.31 43.96 27.36
CA TYR A 13 8.21 43.43 28.72
C TYR A 13 7.31 42.18 28.81
N ASN A 14 7.83 41.17 29.50
CA ASN A 14 7.13 40.01 30.06
C ASN A 14 7.91 39.67 31.34
N PRO A 15 7.28 39.52 32.52
CA PRO A 15 7.32 38.18 33.13
C PRO A 15 6.16 37.77 34.09
N ILE A 16 5.64 36.54 33.85
CA ILE A 16 5.47 35.39 34.79
C ILE A 16 4.44 35.45 35.97
N PHE A 17 3.85 34.25 36.24
CA PHE A 17 2.99 33.79 37.36
C PHE A 17 1.48 34.14 37.26
N GLY A 18 0.53 33.24 37.55
CA GLY A 18 0.58 31.80 37.88
C GLY A 18 -0.75 31.31 38.51
N LEU A 19 -1.04 30.00 38.48
CA LEU A 19 -2.25 29.32 39.04
C LEU A 19 -3.57 29.65 38.28
N SER A 20 -4.64 28.84 38.27
CA SER A 20 -4.95 27.58 38.98
C SER A 20 -5.84 26.64 38.15
N THR A 21 -5.80 25.34 38.43
CA THR A 21 -6.72 24.32 37.89
C THR A 21 -8.13 24.47 38.46
N GLN A 22 -9.17 24.48 37.61
CA GLN A 22 -10.56 24.26 38.04
C GLN A 22 -11.25 23.21 37.16
N TYR A 23 -11.83 22.20 37.82
CA TYR A 23 -12.70 21.20 37.21
C TYR A 23 -14.10 21.80 37.03
N ILE A 24 -14.70 21.64 35.85
CA ILE A 24 -16.13 21.85 35.63
C ILE A 24 -16.75 20.50 35.27
N THR A 25 -17.38 19.86 36.25
CA THR A 25 -18.30 18.73 36.04
C THR A 25 -19.66 19.28 35.63
N ALA A 26 -19.99 19.18 34.34
CA ALA A 26 -21.34 19.38 33.85
C ALA A 26 -22.11 18.05 33.91
N GLN A 27 -23.13 17.97 34.77
CA GLN A 27 -24.10 16.88 34.72
C GLN A 27 -25.04 17.11 33.52
N LEU A 28 -25.25 16.07 32.70
CA LEU A 28 -26.32 16.02 31.71
C LEU A 28 -27.21 14.82 32.02
N GLU A 29 -28.49 15.08 32.25
CA GLU A 29 -29.49 14.04 32.47
C GLU A 29 -29.82 13.31 31.16
N PRO A 30 -30.06 11.99 31.18
CA PRO A 30 -30.37 11.23 29.98
C PRO A 30 -31.82 11.47 29.53
N ARG A 31 -31.99 12.19 28.42
CA ARG A 31 -33.26 12.16 27.66
C ARG A 31 -33.36 10.86 26.87
N SER A 32 -34.50 10.20 26.99
CA SER A 32 -34.84 9.00 26.24
C SER A 32 -35.02 9.29 24.75
N PHE A 33 -34.32 8.53 23.90
CA PHE A 33 -34.70 8.32 22.51
C PHE A 33 -34.99 6.84 22.28
N GLY A 34 -36.04 6.59 21.50
CA GLY A 34 -36.66 5.27 21.37
C GLY A 34 -35.92 4.30 20.45
N ASN A 35 -36.47 3.09 20.38
CA ASN A 35 -35.94 1.96 19.62
C ASN A 35 -35.57 2.32 18.16
N ALA A 36 -34.28 2.20 17.85
CA ALA A 36 -33.78 2.03 16.49
C ALA A 36 -32.88 0.79 16.46
N SER A 37 -33.05 -0.05 15.43
CA SER A 37 -32.35 -1.32 15.28
C SER A 37 -30.84 -1.13 15.14
N PHE A 38 -30.05 -1.84 15.95
CA PHE A 38 -28.58 -1.77 15.89
C PHE A 38 -28.03 -2.59 14.71
N ASP A 39 -27.23 -1.96 13.86
CA ASP A 39 -26.40 -2.64 12.86
C ASP A 39 -25.03 -3.01 13.48
N PRO A 40 -24.66 -4.31 13.54
CA PRO A 40 -23.39 -4.74 14.11
C PRO A 40 -22.15 -4.31 13.32
N ALA A 41 -22.27 -3.87 12.06
CA ALA A 41 -21.13 -3.42 11.25
C ALA A 41 -20.49 -2.13 11.78
N ILE A 42 -21.30 -1.20 12.31
CA ILE A 42 -20.85 0.11 12.78
C ILE A 42 -20.03 0.00 14.08
N PHE A 43 -20.30 -1.01 14.92
CA PHE A 43 -19.63 -1.16 16.22
C PHE A 43 -18.18 -1.68 16.10
N CYS A 44 -17.85 -2.42 15.03
CA CYS A 44 -16.48 -2.91 14.80
C CYS A 44 -15.49 -1.81 14.39
N CYS A 45 -15.95 -0.76 13.68
CA CYS A 45 -15.07 0.31 13.18
C CYS A 45 -14.54 1.25 14.27
N ILE A 46 -15.19 1.31 15.44
CA ILE A 46 -14.82 2.24 16.53
C ILE A 46 -13.77 1.60 17.48
N ILE A 47 -13.69 0.27 17.54
CA ILE A 47 -12.81 -0.45 18.49
C ILE A 47 -11.37 -0.66 17.95
N SER A 48 -11.15 -0.53 16.63
CA SER A 48 -9.85 -0.72 15.99
C SER A 48 -8.92 0.50 16.04
N MET A 49 -9.40 1.68 16.44
CA MET A 49 -8.63 2.94 16.40
C MET A 49 -8.20 3.49 17.78
N ILE A 50 -8.23 2.68 18.84
CA ILE A 50 -7.80 3.09 20.18
C ILE A 50 -6.40 2.53 20.50
N PRO A 51 -5.41 3.38 20.86
CA PRO A 51 -4.07 2.92 21.27
C PRO A 51 -4.10 1.96 22.48
N PRO A 52 -3.13 1.02 22.61
CA PRO A 52 -3.24 -0.10 23.57
C PRO A 52 -3.37 0.25 25.05
N LEU A 53 -3.09 1.50 25.46
CA LEU A 53 -3.04 1.92 26.87
C LEU A 53 -4.39 2.35 27.48
N VAL A 54 -5.48 2.44 26.72
CA VAL A 54 -6.82 2.82 27.26
C VAL A 54 -7.73 1.60 27.52
N ARG A 55 -7.26 0.36 27.29
CA ARG A 55 -8.04 -0.88 27.56
C ARG A 55 -8.11 -1.32 29.03
N ARG A 56 -7.58 -0.55 29.98
CA ARG A 56 -7.61 -0.84 31.43
C ARG A 56 -8.27 0.28 32.27
N SER A 57 -9.49 0.68 31.95
CA SER A 57 -10.32 1.48 32.87
C SER A 57 -11.84 1.23 32.83
N LEU A 58 -12.33 0.24 32.06
CA LEU A 58 -13.77 -0.05 31.92
C LEU A 58 -14.15 -1.49 32.30
N VAL A 59 -13.29 -2.20 33.04
CA VAL A 59 -13.60 -3.50 33.65
C VAL A 59 -13.16 -3.50 35.12
N ASN A 60 -13.80 -2.66 35.94
CA ASN A 60 -13.76 -2.77 37.40
C ASN A 60 -14.84 -1.93 38.10
N SER A 61 -16.10 -2.37 38.00
CA SER A 61 -17.16 -2.00 38.96
C SER A 61 -18.04 -3.22 39.24
N ARG A 62 -17.55 -4.15 40.06
CA ARG A 62 -18.36 -5.24 40.61
C ARG A 62 -19.09 -4.74 41.86
N TYR A 63 -20.40 -4.98 41.93
CA TYR A 63 -21.07 -5.27 43.18
C TYR A 63 -21.74 -6.66 43.08
N PRO A 64 -21.71 -7.48 44.15
CA PRO A 64 -22.07 -8.89 44.06
C PRO A 64 -23.54 -9.16 44.40
N LEU A 65 -24.10 -10.20 43.78
CA LEU A 65 -25.27 -10.92 44.29
C LEU A 65 -25.00 -12.43 44.26
N THR A 66 -25.28 -13.09 45.38
CA THR A 66 -25.18 -14.53 45.64
C THR A 66 -26.13 -14.86 46.81
N PRO A 67 -26.54 -16.12 47.06
CA PRO A 67 -26.47 -17.33 46.22
C PRO A 67 -27.80 -18.13 46.18
N SER A 68 -27.84 -19.26 45.44
CA SER A 68 -28.51 -20.48 45.94
C SER A 68 -27.90 -21.77 45.34
N ARG A 69 -28.22 -22.94 45.94
CA ARG A 69 -27.49 -24.22 45.84
C ARG A 69 -28.21 -25.34 45.07
N ALA A 70 -27.44 -26.20 44.38
CA ALA A 70 -27.59 -27.68 44.25
C ALA A 70 -26.37 -28.18 43.42
N ILE A 71 -25.45 -29.09 43.78
CA ILE A 71 -25.45 -30.44 44.40
C ILE A 71 -25.83 -31.62 43.45
N ALA A 72 -24.81 -32.25 42.84
CA ALA A 72 -24.59 -33.69 42.56
C ALA A 72 -23.30 -33.84 41.71
N ARG A 73 -22.19 -34.51 42.11
CA ARG A 73 -21.87 -35.97 42.15
C ARG A 73 -22.22 -36.73 40.84
N SER A 74 -21.36 -37.49 40.15
CA SER A 74 -19.95 -37.96 40.32
C SER A 74 -19.20 -37.94 38.93
N GLY A 75 -18.02 -38.52 38.64
CA GLY A 75 -17.12 -39.48 39.31
C GLY A 75 -15.70 -39.56 38.65
N PHE A 76 -15.07 -40.75 38.57
CA PHE A 76 -13.68 -41.04 38.10
C PHE A 76 -13.68 -42.22 37.06
N ILE A 77 -12.91 -42.24 35.92
CA ILE A 77 -11.48 -42.65 35.69
C ILE A 77 -11.22 -44.19 35.88
N PRO A 78 -10.32 -44.97 35.18
CA PRO A 78 -9.34 -44.72 34.07
C PRO A 78 -9.24 -45.74 32.87
N ILE A 79 -8.53 -45.33 31.81
CA ILE A 79 -7.40 -45.96 31.03
C ILE A 79 -7.16 -47.49 31.08
N GLN A 80 -6.86 -48.10 29.90
CA GLN A 80 -5.84 -49.17 29.77
C GLN A 80 -5.01 -49.13 28.46
N ARG A 81 -3.75 -49.61 28.54
CA ARG A 81 -2.76 -49.81 27.45
C ARG A 81 -2.63 -51.31 27.13
N THR A 82 -2.12 -51.67 25.96
CA THR A 82 -1.29 -52.88 25.75
C THR A 82 -0.25 -52.69 24.62
N GLN A 83 0.78 -53.54 24.59
CA GLN A 83 2.00 -53.43 23.75
C GLN A 83 2.36 -54.72 22.99
N HIS A 84 3.43 -54.65 22.17
CA HIS A 84 4.30 -55.72 21.64
C HIS A 84 3.83 -56.37 20.31
N LYS A 85 4.73 -56.84 19.42
CA LYS A 85 6.05 -57.51 19.62
C LYS A 85 7.05 -57.28 18.46
N LYS A 86 8.33 -57.59 18.66
CA LYS A 86 9.45 -57.55 17.68
C LYS A 86 9.62 -58.89 16.92
N TYR A 87 10.30 -58.92 15.76
CA TYR A 87 11.69 -59.47 15.60
C TYR A 87 12.20 -59.68 14.14
N ASN A 88 13.50 -59.39 13.97
CA ASN A 88 14.53 -59.97 13.07
C ASN A 88 14.45 -60.00 11.52
N THR A 89 15.57 -59.56 10.92
CA THR A 89 16.13 -59.87 9.59
C THR A 89 17.06 -61.10 9.63
N PRO A 90 17.41 -61.73 8.48
CA PRO A 90 18.75 -61.47 7.91
C PRO A 90 18.84 -61.47 6.35
N SER A 91 20.06 -61.18 5.88
CA SER A 91 20.56 -60.96 4.51
C SER A 91 20.49 -62.09 3.47
N SER A 92 20.44 -61.77 2.16
CA SER A 92 21.59 -61.89 1.22
C SER A 92 21.23 -61.58 -0.25
N LEU A 93 22.25 -61.49 -1.13
CA LEU A 93 22.22 -60.92 -2.50
C LEU A 93 21.44 -61.72 -3.55
N THR A 94 20.92 -61.04 -4.58
CA THR A 94 21.23 -61.35 -6.00
C THR A 94 20.79 -60.23 -6.96
N THR A 95 21.48 -60.12 -8.09
CA THR A 95 21.28 -59.11 -9.14
C THR A 95 20.33 -59.58 -10.24
N SER A 96 19.44 -58.70 -10.72
CA SER A 96 18.91 -58.79 -12.10
C SER A 96 18.50 -57.43 -12.66
N ASN A 97 18.91 -57.16 -13.91
CA ASN A 97 18.47 -56.01 -14.69
C ASN A 97 17.15 -56.35 -15.41
N GLN A 98 16.12 -55.53 -15.24
CA GLN A 98 15.18 -55.11 -16.30
C GLN A 98 14.49 -53.79 -15.88
N PRO A 99 14.39 -52.77 -16.76
CA PRO A 99 13.70 -51.53 -16.43
C PRO A 99 12.18 -51.67 -16.56
N PHE A 100 11.43 -51.34 -15.51
CA PHE A 100 9.99 -51.15 -15.59
C PHE A 100 9.67 -49.86 -16.36
N ALA A 101 8.89 -49.97 -17.43
CA ALA A 101 8.40 -48.83 -18.18
C ALA A 101 7.37 -48.04 -17.36
N TYR A 102 7.75 -46.86 -16.87
CA TYR A 102 6.80 -45.90 -16.31
C TYR A 102 6.23 -45.02 -17.42
N SER A 103 4.89 -45.05 -17.54
CA SER A 103 4.12 -44.18 -18.42
C SER A 103 4.29 -42.72 -18.01
N LEU A 104 5.05 -41.94 -18.81
CA LEU A 104 5.10 -40.48 -18.70
C LEU A 104 3.91 -39.87 -19.45
N SER A 105 2.73 -39.94 -18.82
CA SER A 105 1.52 -39.23 -19.25
C SER A 105 1.33 -37.92 -18.49
N SER A 106 2.17 -36.94 -18.79
CA SER A 106 1.66 -35.58 -19.06
C SER A 106 2.70 -34.83 -19.88
N LYS A 107 2.30 -34.40 -21.09
CA LYS A 107 3.05 -33.36 -21.80
C LYS A 107 2.80 -32.07 -21.02
N MET A 108 3.80 -31.59 -20.27
CA MET A 108 3.83 -30.16 -19.98
C MET A 108 3.75 -29.44 -21.32
N ALA A 109 2.83 -28.49 -21.44
CA ALA A 109 2.83 -27.60 -22.60
C ALA A 109 4.22 -26.97 -22.69
N PRO A 110 4.82 -26.85 -23.90
CA PRO A 110 6.04 -26.07 -24.04
C PRO A 110 5.75 -24.67 -23.49
N ALA A 111 6.65 -24.15 -22.66
CA ALA A 111 6.53 -22.80 -22.12
C ALA A 111 6.17 -21.87 -23.28
N ALA A 112 5.02 -21.18 -23.16
CA ALA A 112 4.54 -20.30 -24.22
C ALA A 112 5.70 -19.38 -24.59
N ILE A 113 5.95 -19.22 -25.89
CA ILE A 113 6.92 -18.24 -26.37
C ILE A 113 6.31 -16.89 -26.00
N ILE A 114 6.72 -16.36 -24.84
CA ILE A 114 6.34 -15.02 -24.40
C ILE A 114 6.88 -14.10 -25.49
N ASP A 115 5.98 -13.49 -26.23
CA ASP A 115 6.32 -12.44 -27.18
C ASP A 115 7.01 -11.31 -26.39
N ARG A 116 8.34 -11.27 -26.47
CA ARG A 116 9.16 -10.27 -25.79
C ARG A 116 9.23 -9.02 -26.64
N ALA A 117 8.07 -8.44 -26.96
CA ALA A 117 7.99 -7.10 -27.51
C ALA A 117 8.85 -6.15 -26.64
N ASP A 118 9.82 -5.47 -27.26
CA ASP A 118 10.77 -4.62 -26.54
C ASP A 118 10.12 -3.36 -25.95
N ALA A 119 8.94 -3.01 -26.45
CA ALA A 119 8.09 -1.95 -25.96
C ALA A 119 6.66 -2.13 -26.47
N THR A 120 5.74 -1.42 -25.86
CA THR A 120 4.40 -1.13 -26.38
C THR A 120 4.19 0.37 -26.53
N ASN A 121 3.13 0.79 -27.22
CA ASN A 121 2.68 2.18 -27.25
C ASN A 121 1.34 2.28 -26.51
N GLY A 122 1.36 2.83 -25.30
CA GLY A 122 0.18 2.97 -24.44
C GLY A 122 -0.27 4.43 -24.33
N VAL A 123 -1.58 4.65 -24.11
CA VAL A 123 -2.09 5.97 -23.72
C VAL A 123 -1.95 6.13 -22.21
N LEU A 124 -1.18 7.14 -21.78
CA LEU A 124 -1.07 7.53 -20.37
C LEU A 124 -1.79 8.86 -20.14
N PHE A 125 -2.49 8.96 -19.01
CA PHE A 125 -3.30 10.13 -18.67
C PHE A 125 -2.52 11.05 -17.73
N TYR A 126 -1.77 11.99 -18.30
CA TYR A 126 -1.15 13.11 -17.59
C TYR A 126 -2.20 14.13 -17.15
N ALA A 127 -1.78 15.18 -16.45
CA ALA A 127 -2.64 16.29 -16.05
C ALA A 127 -2.05 17.63 -16.49
N HIS A 128 -2.90 18.55 -16.95
CA HIS A 128 -2.55 19.97 -16.99
C HIS A 128 -2.88 20.63 -15.65
N PRO A 129 -2.06 21.59 -15.18
CA PRO A 129 -2.41 22.40 -14.02
C PRO A 129 -3.64 23.28 -14.33
N PRO A 130 -4.44 23.68 -13.31
CA PRO A 130 -5.60 24.52 -13.50
C PRO A 130 -5.24 25.84 -14.19
N ALA A 131 -6.00 26.23 -15.23
CA ALA A 131 -5.72 27.41 -16.03
C ALA A 131 -5.83 28.74 -15.25
N ASP A 132 -6.52 28.74 -14.10
CA ASP A 132 -6.64 29.87 -13.17
C ASP A 132 -5.48 29.97 -12.18
N GLY A 133 -4.54 29.01 -12.18
CA GLY A 133 -3.43 28.92 -11.23
C GLY A 133 -3.85 28.47 -9.83
N SER A 134 -5.08 27.98 -9.64
CA SER A 134 -5.52 27.40 -8.37
C SER A 134 -4.71 26.14 -8.02
N LYS A 135 -4.64 25.80 -6.73
CA LYS A 135 -3.94 24.57 -6.32
C LYS A 135 -4.70 23.35 -6.84
N PRO A 136 -4.04 22.38 -7.49
CA PRO A 136 -4.66 21.13 -7.89
C PRO A 136 -5.31 20.38 -6.72
N PHE A 137 -6.50 19.83 -6.93
CA PHE A 137 -7.16 18.92 -6.01
C PHE A 137 -7.87 17.77 -6.74
N VAL A 138 -8.08 16.67 -6.02
CA VAL A 138 -8.89 15.52 -6.44
C VAL A 138 -9.66 15.01 -5.24
N TYR A 139 -10.97 14.82 -5.37
CA TYR A 139 -11.77 14.08 -4.38
C TYR A 139 -11.52 12.58 -4.51
N ILE A 140 -11.29 11.90 -3.38
CA ILE A 140 -11.01 10.46 -3.39
C ILE A 140 -12.24 9.60 -3.71
N ASN A 141 -13.42 10.08 -3.32
CA ASN A 141 -14.71 9.44 -3.62
C ASN A 141 -15.36 10.13 -4.83
N ALA A 142 -16.18 9.38 -5.56
CA ALA A 142 -17.09 9.97 -6.53
C ALA A 142 -18.14 10.84 -5.82
N SER A 143 -18.58 11.92 -6.48
CA SER A 143 -19.76 12.66 -6.06
C SER A 143 -20.99 11.77 -6.17
N ALA A 144 -21.84 11.78 -5.14
CA ALA A 144 -23.06 10.97 -5.10
C ALA A 144 -24.09 11.41 -6.16
N GLU A 145 -23.97 12.64 -6.68
CA GLU A 145 -24.87 13.20 -7.69
C GLU A 145 -24.41 12.90 -9.12
N SER A 146 -23.11 13.03 -9.40
CA SER A 146 -22.56 12.87 -10.76
C SER A 146 -21.96 11.48 -11.04
N GLY A 147 -21.65 10.70 -9.99
CA GLY A 147 -20.91 9.44 -10.12
C GLY A 147 -19.42 9.61 -10.48
N VAL A 148 -18.92 10.84 -10.60
CA VAL A 148 -17.55 11.16 -11.01
C VAL A 148 -16.76 11.76 -9.86
N ARG A 149 -15.46 11.46 -9.78
CA ARG A 149 -14.52 12.12 -8.84
C ARG A 149 -14.23 13.54 -9.30
N GLU A 150 -14.61 14.51 -8.48
CA GLU A 150 -14.38 15.93 -8.78
C GLU A 150 -12.89 16.32 -8.68
N THR A 151 -12.45 17.20 -9.57
CA THR A 151 -11.08 17.72 -9.67
C THR A 151 -11.07 19.00 -10.51
N ASN A 152 -10.08 19.87 -10.29
CA ASN A 152 -9.77 21.03 -11.15
C ASN A 152 -8.60 20.76 -12.13
N LEU A 153 -8.11 19.51 -12.22
CA LEU A 153 -7.08 19.11 -13.18
C LEU A 153 -7.69 18.66 -14.50
N ASP A 154 -7.23 19.23 -15.61
CA ASP A 154 -7.62 18.80 -16.95
C ASP A 154 -6.83 17.54 -17.37
N PRO A 155 -7.50 16.44 -17.77
CA PRO A 155 -6.82 15.24 -18.26
C PRO A 155 -6.08 15.48 -19.58
N HIS A 156 -4.83 15.02 -19.65
CA HIS A 156 -4.01 15.07 -20.87
C HIS A 156 -3.62 13.64 -21.29
N PRO A 157 -4.44 12.95 -22.11
CA PRO A 157 -4.10 11.64 -22.64
C PRO A 157 -3.02 11.76 -23.72
N VAL A 158 -1.90 11.06 -23.54
CA VAL A 158 -0.79 11.04 -24.50
C VAL A 158 -0.38 9.60 -24.81
N THR A 159 -0.28 9.25 -26.09
CA THR A 159 0.34 8.00 -26.53
C THR A 159 1.86 8.09 -26.37
N VAL A 160 2.45 7.20 -25.58
CA VAL A 160 3.89 7.14 -25.34
C VAL A 160 4.43 5.73 -25.53
N LYS A 161 5.72 5.63 -25.87
CA LYS A 161 6.44 4.36 -25.89
C LYS A 161 6.74 3.93 -24.45
N ILE A 162 6.36 2.71 -24.09
CA ILE A 162 6.57 2.10 -22.78
C ILE A 162 7.46 0.88 -22.97
N ASN A 163 8.71 0.96 -22.51
CA ASN A 163 9.76 -0.02 -22.77
C ASN A 163 9.63 -1.25 -21.85
N ASN A 164 9.87 -2.44 -22.37
CA ASN A 164 9.81 -3.67 -21.59
C ASN A 164 11.09 -3.83 -20.75
N ILE A 165 10.95 -3.88 -19.42
CA ILE A 165 12.07 -4.07 -18.48
C ILE A 165 12.79 -5.40 -18.75
N ARG A 166 12.10 -6.40 -19.32
CA ARG A 166 12.69 -7.72 -19.63
C ARG A 166 13.72 -7.70 -20.77
N THR A 167 13.80 -6.64 -21.57
CA THR A 167 14.73 -6.54 -22.72
C THR A 167 15.46 -5.20 -22.83
N THR A 168 15.18 -4.23 -21.95
CA THR A 168 15.92 -2.96 -21.93
C THR A 168 17.38 -3.14 -21.52
N ASN A 169 18.25 -2.29 -22.08
CA ASN A 169 19.64 -2.12 -21.63
C ASN A 169 19.78 -0.99 -20.58
N THR A 170 18.70 -0.28 -20.24
CA THR A 170 18.70 0.74 -19.19
C THR A 170 19.01 0.10 -17.83
N GLN A 171 19.94 0.68 -17.08
CA GLN A 171 20.17 0.30 -15.69
C GLN A 171 18.96 0.65 -14.82
N ILE A 172 18.14 -0.36 -14.50
CA ILE A 172 17.02 -0.26 -13.57
C ILE A 172 17.50 -0.39 -12.12
N GLY A 173 16.84 0.28 -11.18
CA GLY A 173 17.09 0.11 -9.75
C GLY A 173 16.42 1.19 -8.90
N ILE A 174 16.07 0.85 -7.66
CA ILE A 174 15.34 1.72 -6.71
C ILE A 174 15.99 3.10 -6.59
N ASP A 175 17.32 3.14 -6.47
CA ASP A 175 18.08 4.38 -6.34
C ASP A 175 18.48 5.02 -7.68
N VAL A 176 18.29 4.32 -8.81
CA VAL A 176 18.72 4.76 -10.15
C VAL A 176 17.56 5.32 -10.97
N THR A 177 16.47 4.57 -11.09
CA THR A 177 15.27 4.94 -11.87
C THR A 177 14.06 5.24 -10.99
N GLY A 178 14.12 4.92 -9.69
CA GLY A 178 12.99 5.02 -8.76
C GLY A 178 12.15 3.73 -8.68
N PHE A 179 12.50 2.69 -9.43
CA PHE A 179 11.79 1.40 -9.41
C PHE A 179 12.75 0.23 -9.65
N ASP A 180 12.33 -0.97 -9.26
CA ASP A 180 13.09 -2.21 -9.45
C ASP A 180 12.14 -3.40 -9.55
N VAL A 181 12.52 -4.45 -10.27
CA VAL A 181 11.71 -5.66 -10.49
C VAL A 181 12.51 -6.87 -10.06
N ARG A 182 11.96 -7.69 -9.16
CA ARG A 182 12.64 -8.90 -8.67
C ARG A 182 11.72 -10.11 -8.66
N THR A 183 12.25 -11.24 -9.09
CA THR A 183 11.65 -12.55 -8.82
C THR A 183 11.82 -12.86 -7.33
N VAL A 184 10.72 -12.87 -6.60
CA VAL A 184 10.63 -13.18 -5.17
C VAL A 184 9.47 -14.16 -4.97
N PRO A 185 9.69 -15.47 -5.19
CA PRO A 185 8.64 -16.47 -5.01
C PRO A 185 7.99 -16.38 -3.63
N SER A 186 6.69 -16.62 -3.56
CA SER A 186 5.87 -16.33 -2.39
C SER A 186 4.99 -17.51 -2.04
N LYS A 187 5.24 -18.09 -0.87
CA LYS A 187 4.45 -19.21 -0.37
C LYS A 187 3.03 -18.76 -0.03
N PHE A 188 2.87 -17.52 0.47
CA PHE A 188 1.56 -16.94 0.68
C PHE A 188 0.71 -16.89 -0.60
N SER A 189 1.36 -16.60 -1.74
CA SER A 189 0.70 -16.45 -3.05
C SER A 189 0.37 -17.78 -3.75
N GLU A 190 0.85 -18.92 -3.24
CA GLU A 190 0.49 -20.27 -3.75
C GLU A 190 -1.02 -20.55 -3.63
N ASN A 191 -1.70 -19.96 -2.64
CA ASN A 191 -3.16 -19.92 -2.58
C ASN A 191 -3.67 -18.47 -2.65
N HIS A 192 -4.20 -18.10 -3.81
CA HIS A 192 -4.78 -16.77 -4.06
C HIS A 192 -5.95 -16.41 -3.11
N GLU A 193 -6.65 -17.39 -2.52
CA GLU A 193 -7.70 -17.14 -1.52
C GLU A 193 -7.15 -16.51 -0.22
N ASN A 194 -5.86 -16.63 0.06
CA ASN A 194 -5.23 -15.95 1.19
C ASN A 194 -5.39 -14.42 1.10
N PHE A 195 -5.47 -13.86 -0.11
CA PHE A 195 -5.75 -12.43 -0.38
C PHE A 195 -7.22 -12.02 -0.19
N LEU A 196 -8.06 -12.91 0.35
CA LEU A 196 -9.41 -12.59 0.83
C LEU A 196 -9.44 -12.32 2.35
N SER A 197 -8.31 -12.43 3.04
CA SER A 197 -8.22 -12.27 4.50
C SER A 197 -7.15 -11.27 4.91
N GLU A 198 -7.57 -10.04 5.23
CA GLU A 198 -6.74 -8.98 5.82
C GLU A 198 -5.81 -9.51 6.92
N SER A 199 -6.36 -10.29 7.86
CA SER A 199 -5.59 -10.80 9.00
C SER A 199 -4.52 -11.83 8.62
N LYS A 200 -4.69 -12.58 7.52
CA LYS A 200 -3.63 -13.45 6.98
C LYS A 200 -2.55 -12.60 6.32
N ILE A 201 -2.93 -11.58 5.53
CA ILE A 201 -1.99 -10.68 4.85
C ILE A 201 -1.08 -10.00 5.88
N GLU A 202 -1.64 -9.44 6.94
CA GLU A 202 -0.87 -8.77 8.00
C GLU A 202 0.10 -9.69 8.77
N LYS A 203 -0.31 -10.93 9.01
CA LYS A 203 0.45 -11.89 9.84
C LYS A 203 1.50 -12.68 9.07
N GLU A 204 1.21 -13.00 7.80
CA GLU A 204 2.01 -13.93 7.00
C GLU A 204 2.66 -13.19 5.81
N TYR A 205 1.87 -12.54 4.96
CA TYR A 205 2.39 -11.88 3.74
C TYR A 205 3.33 -10.71 4.04
N TYR A 206 3.00 -9.89 5.04
CA TYR A 206 3.84 -8.78 5.47
C TYR A 206 5.24 -9.23 5.93
N ALA A 207 5.44 -10.49 6.35
CA ALA A 207 6.77 -11.01 6.67
C ALA A 207 7.64 -11.18 5.41
N GLU A 208 7.07 -11.78 4.35
CA GLU A 208 7.73 -11.92 3.05
C GLU A 208 8.10 -10.54 2.45
N ILE A 209 7.18 -9.56 2.54
CA ILE A 209 7.41 -8.21 2.02
C ILE A 209 8.49 -7.45 2.79
N ARG A 210 8.52 -7.52 4.13
CA ARG A 210 9.59 -6.88 4.93
C ARG A 210 10.97 -7.44 4.55
N ASP A 211 11.09 -8.77 4.43
CA ASP A 211 12.33 -9.43 4.04
C ASP A 211 12.79 -9.00 2.62
N ALA A 212 11.86 -8.95 1.66
CA ALA A 212 12.15 -8.48 0.31
C ALA A 212 12.62 -7.02 0.26
N VAL A 213 11.96 -6.11 1.00
CA VAL A 213 12.36 -4.69 1.07
C VAL A 213 13.71 -4.52 1.76
N LEU A 214 13.95 -5.19 2.90
CA LEU A 214 15.24 -5.14 3.61
C LEU A 214 16.39 -5.61 2.71
N LYS A 215 16.21 -6.75 2.01
CA LYS A 215 17.18 -7.27 1.03
C LYS A 215 17.38 -6.36 -0.20
N ALA A 216 16.35 -5.61 -0.59
CA ALA A 216 16.43 -4.72 -1.75
C ALA A 216 17.12 -3.39 -1.45
N THR A 217 17.05 -2.92 -0.20
CA THR A 217 17.47 -1.58 0.23
C THR A 217 18.72 -1.57 1.10
N GLY A 218 19.01 -2.65 1.84
CA GLY A 218 20.01 -2.65 2.90
C GLY A 218 19.58 -1.85 4.15
N ALA A 219 18.30 -1.48 4.24
CA ALA A 219 17.73 -0.77 5.37
C ALA A 219 17.74 -1.61 6.66
N ARG A 220 17.58 -0.95 7.81
CA ARG A 220 17.55 -1.59 9.13
C ARG A 220 16.14 -1.89 9.63
N GLU A 221 15.16 -1.10 9.21
CA GLU A 221 13.77 -1.23 9.64
C GLU A 221 12.80 -0.98 8.48
N VAL A 222 11.75 -1.81 8.40
CA VAL A 222 10.64 -1.65 7.46
C VAL A 222 9.33 -1.71 8.23
N PHE A 223 8.59 -0.59 8.23
CA PHE A 223 7.27 -0.49 8.81
C PHE A 223 6.21 -0.46 7.70
N ILE A 224 5.41 -1.52 7.61
CA ILE A 224 4.27 -1.60 6.69
C ILE A 224 3.07 -0.97 7.39
N PHE A 225 2.50 0.09 6.80
CA PHE A 225 1.40 0.83 7.42
C PHE A 225 0.02 0.57 6.80
N ASP A 226 -0.05 0.23 5.52
CA ASP A 226 -1.25 -0.27 4.86
C ASP A 226 -0.89 -1.16 3.67
N HIS A 227 -1.92 -1.83 3.14
CA HIS A 227 -1.88 -2.39 1.80
C HIS A 227 -3.18 -2.04 1.07
N THR A 228 -3.24 -2.35 -0.22
CA THR A 228 -4.42 -2.14 -1.06
C THR A 228 -4.46 -3.22 -2.11
N ILE A 229 -5.56 -3.97 -2.15
CA ILE A 229 -5.85 -4.88 -3.26
C ILE A 229 -6.70 -4.13 -4.28
N ARG A 230 -6.40 -4.33 -5.57
CA ARG A 230 -7.18 -3.84 -6.70
C ARG A 230 -7.61 -5.03 -7.55
N ARG A 231 -8.90 -5.11 -7.87
CA ARG A 231 -9.50 -6.19 -8.67
C ARG A 231 -10.26 -5.53 -9.82
N ARG A 232 -9.77 -5.68 -11.05
CA ARG A 232 -10.42 -5.03 -12.20
C ARG A 232 -11.81 -5.63 -12.39
N ASN A 233 -12.81 -4.77 -12.52
CA ASN A 233 -14.15 -5.12 -13.00
C ASN A 233 -14.26 -4.71 -14.48
N ALA A 234 -14.87 -5.55 -15.30
CA ALA A 234 -15.12 -5.25 -16.71
C ALA A 234 -16.38 -4.40 -16.93
N ASP A 235 -17.28 -4.30 -15.95
CA ASP A 235 -18.43 -3.40 -16.00
C ASP A 235 -17.97 -1.93 -15.97
N PRO A 236 -18.20 -1.14 -17.04
CA PRO A 236 -17.79 0.26 -17.09
C PRO A 236 -18.57 1.16 -16.11
N ASN A 237 -19.67 0.68 -15.53
CA ASN A 237 -20.47 1.39 -14.54
C ASN A 237 -20.08 1.05 -13.10
N ALA A 238 -19.06 0.21 -12.90
CA ALA A 238 -18.60 -0.18 -11.57
C ALA A 238 -18.01 1.03 -10.81
N ILE A 239 -18.74 1.51 -9.80
CA ILE A 239 -18.29 2.64 -8.99
C ILE A 239 -17.09 2.24 -8.12
N ASP A 240 -16.00 2.97 -8.28
CA ASP A 240 -14.70 2.79 -7.60
C ASP A 240 -14.64 3.56 -6.26
N ASP A 241 -15.72 3.51 -5.47
CA ASP A 241 -15.91 4.30 -4.24
C ASP A 241 -15.59 3.54 -2.94
N ASP A 242 -15.44 2.23 -3.00
CA ASP A 242 -15.18 1.36 -1.84
C ASP A 242 -13.85 0.59 -1.95
N VAL A 243 -13.27 0.23 -0.80
CA VAL A 243 -12.01 -0.54 -0.70
C VAL A 243 -12.09 -1.87 -1.45
N SER A 244 -13.24 -2.56 -1.43
CA SER A 244 -13.41 -3.85 -2.12
C SER A 244 -13.55 -3.73 -3.63
N LYS A 245 -13.94 -2.56 -4.15
CA LYS A 245 -14.23 -2.30 -5.57
C LYS A 245 -13.04 -1.70 -6.33
N ARG A 246 -11.88 -1.53 -5.67
CA ARG A 246 -10.79 -0.68 -6.17
C ARG A 246 -10.27 -1.06 -7.56
N GLN A 247 -10.44 -0.16 -8.51
CA GLN A 247 -10.00 -0.29 -9.90
C GLN A 247 -8.53 0.13 -10.10
N PRO A 248 -7.88 -0.29 -11.21
CA PRO A 248 -6.57 0.24 -11.62
C PRO A 248 -6.59 1.79 -11.78
N VAL A 249 -5.58 2.49 -11.23
CA VAL A 249 -5.49 3.96 -11.36
C VAL A 249 -4.85 4.33 -12.70
N ALA A 250 -5.65 4.85 -13.63
CA ALA A 250 -5.21 5.17 -15.00
C ALA A 250 -4.54 6.55 -15.17
N ARG A 251 -4.51 7.40 -14.12
CA ARG A 251 -3.82 8.69 -14.14
C ARG A 251 -2.35 8.53 -13.77
N VAL A 252 -1.48 9.34 -14.38
CA VAL A 252 -0.07 9.42 -13.99
C VAL A 252 0.06 10.18 -12.67
N HIS A 253 0.65 9.52 -11.66
CA HIS A 253 0.78 10.07 -10.32
C HIS A 253 2.04 9.60 -9.59
N VAL A 254 2.33 10.26 -8.47
CA VAL A 254 3.20 9.77 -7.40
C VAL A 254 2.44 9.86 -6.08
N ASP A 255 2.43 8.78 -5.31
CA ASP A 255 1.62 8.63 -4.10
C ASP A 255 1.88 9.67 -3.00
N GLN A 256 3.06 10.29 -2.94
CA GLN A 256 3.45 11.17 -1.82
C GLN A 256 4.20 12.41 -2.31
N THR A 257 3.80 13.60 -1.83
CA THR A 257 4.70 14.77 -1.81
C THR A 257 5.69 14.66 -0.65
N THR A 258 6.71 15.52 -0.63
CA THR A 258 7.67 15.59 0.49
C THR A 258 6.97 15.83 1.84
N ILE A 259 5.94 16.68 1.87
CA ILE A 259 5.17 16.98 3.08
C ILE A 259 4.31 15.77 3.47
N ALA A 260 3.64 15.12 2.51
CA ALA A 260 2.86 13.91 2.76
C ALA A 260 3.74 12.77 3.29
N ALA A 261 4.94 12.60 2.74
CA ALA A 261 5.91 11.60 3.18
C ALA A 261 6.36 11.80 4.63
N ILE A 262 6.71 13.03 5.01
CA ILE A 262 7.04 13.37 6.41
C ILE A 262 5.83 13.14 7.33
N ASN A 263 4.62 13.48 6.87
CA ASN A 263 3.40 13.25 7.63
C ASN A 263 3.06 11.75 7.80
N ARG A 264 3.45 10.87 6.86
CA ARG A 264 3.35 9.41 7.02
C ARG A 264 4.27 8.92 8.15
N VAL A 265 5.52 9.39 8.22
CA VAL A 265 6.42 9.07 9.35
C VAL A 265 5.82 9.53 10.68
N LYS A 266 5.37 10.77 10.77
CA LYS A 266 4.74 11.33 11.99
C LYS A 266 3.49 10.55 12.43
N ARG A 267 2.60 10.22 11.47
CA ARG A 267 1.35 9.49 11.73
C ARG A 267 1.59 8.07 12.25
N HIS A 268 2.58 7.37 11.70
CA HIS A 268 2.74 5.93 11.93
C HIS A 268 3.83 5.56 12.95
N MET A 269 4.84 6.42 13.13
CA MET A 269 5.95 6.16 14.05
C MET A 269 5.80 6.85 15.41
N GLY A 270 4.82 7.76 15.57
CA GLY A 270 4.50 8.45 16.82
C GLY A 270 5.72 9.13 17.44
N ASP A 271 6.00 8.85 18.72
CA ASP A 271 7.10 9.41 19.50
C ASP A 271 8.50 9.17 18.86
N ARG A 272 8.65 8.17 17.99
CA ARG A 272 9.91 7.88 17.27
C ARG A 272 10.12 8.77 16.04
N ALA A 273 9.10 9.47 15.57
CA ALA A 273 9.14 10.17 14.28
C ALA A 273 10.25 11.23 14.22
N ASP A 274 10.43 12.05 15.26
CA ASP A 274 11.44 13.12 15.29
C ASP A 274 12.88 12.60 15.38
N GLU A 275 13.09 11.33 15.75
CA GLU A 275 14.39 10.66 15.65
C GLU A 275 14.60 10.11 14.23
N LEU A 276 13.61 9.40 13.70
CA LEU A 276 13.68 8.76 12.38
C LEU A 276 13.82 9.79 11.24
N LEU A 277 13.14 10.94 11.34
CA LEU A 277 13.22 12.04 10.38
C LEU A 277 14.59 12.72 10.29
N LYS A 278 15.54 12.44 11.20
CA LYS A 278 16.92 12.94 11.14
C LYS A 278 17.84 12.10 10.24
N ASN A 279 17.40 10.90 9.87
CA ASN A 279 18.17 9.94 9.09
C ASN A 279 17.53 9.74 7.70
N ARG A 280 18.19 9.00 6.81
CA ARG A 280 17.60 8.63 5.53
C ARG A 280 16.35 7.78 5.79
N PHE A 281 15.23 8.17 5.19
CA PHE A 281 14.05 7.32 5.07
C PHE A 281 13.48 7.33 3.65
N GLN A 282 12.76 6.26 3.33
CA GLN A 282 12.05 6.09 2.06
C GLN A 282 10.60 5.69 2.29
N LEU A 283 9.76 5.98 1.30
CA LEU A 283 8.48 5.33 1.08
C LEU A 283 8.57 4.49 -0.19
N ILE A 284 8.34 3.19 -0.05
CA ILE A 284 8.37 2.24 -1.16
C ILE A 284 7.07 1.44 -1.12
N ASN A 285 6.32 1.46 -2.23
CA ASN A 285 5.23 0.54 -2.45
C ASN A 285 5.81 -0.74 -3.08
N VAL A 286 5.38 -1.91 -2.62
CA VAL A 286 5.69 -3.20 -3.25
C VAL A 286 4.44 -3.72 -3.92
N TRP A 287 4.45 -3.77 -5.24
CA TRP A 287 3.32 -4.16 -6.08
C TRP A 287 3.50 -5.56 -6.67
N ARG A 288 2.44 -6.36 -6.65
CA ARG A 288 2.43 -7.74 -7.16
C ARG A 288 1.08 -8.11 -7.82
N PRO A 289 1.06 -8.82 -8.96
CA PRO A 289 -0.08 -9.58 -9.45
C PRO A 289 -0.40 -10.79 -8.54
N ILE A 290 -1.64 -11.00 -8.12
CA ILE A 290 -1.98 -11.98 -7.05
C ILE A 290 -2.79 -13.21 -7.49
N GLN A 291 -3.14 -13.32 -8.77
CA GLN A 291 -3.91 -14.47 -9.29
C GLN A 291 -3.39 -14.97 -10.63
N ASN A 292 -3.19 -14.05 -11.58
CA ASN A 292 -2.71 -14.31 -12.93
C ASN A 292 -1.60 -13.30 -13.27
N PRO A 293 -0.81 -13.53 -14.33
CA PRO A 293 0.07 -12.51 -14.87
C PRO A 293 -0.68 -11.21 -15.19
N ALA A 294 -0.06 -10.06 -14.95
CA ALA A 294 -0.69 -8.76 -15.19
C ALA A 294 -0.60 -8.31 -16.65
N SER A 295 -1.19 -9.10 -17.54
CA SER A 295 -1.36 -8.79 -18.97
C SER A 295 -2.50 -7.77 -19.18
N ASP A 296 -3.56 -7.85 -18.37
CA ASP A 296 -4.61 -6.83 -18.30
C ASP A 296 -4.16 -5.65 -17.42
N HIS A 297 -4.38 -4.44 -17.93
CA HIS A 297 -4.02 -3.17 -17.27
C HIS A 297 -2.65 -3.18 -16.56
N PRO A 298 -1.53 -3.51 -17.25
CA PRO A 298 -0.20 -3.55 -16.64
C PRO A 298 0.19 -2.22 -15.97
N LEU A 299 1.16 -2.30 -15.05
CA LEU A 299 1.72 -1.13 -14.37
C LEU A 299 2.87 -0.54 -15.20
N ALA A 300 2.72 0.71 -15.62
CA ALA A 300 3.80 1.53 -16.15
C ALA A 300 4.47 2.34 -15.02
N VAL A 301 5.79 2.43 -15.07
CA VAL A 301 6.66 3.18 -14.15
C VAL A 301 7.59 4.10 -14.94
N GLY A 302 7.73 5.36 -14.51
CA GLY A 302 8.47 6.41 -15.21
C GLY A 302 9.85 6.62 -14.60
N SER A 303 10.91 6.62 -15.41
CA SER A 303 12.28 6.80 -14.90
C SER A 303 12.48 8.18 -14.30
N PHE A 304 12.88 8.23 -13.03
CA PHE A 304 13.19 9.49 -12.35
C PHE A 304 14.21 10.36 -13.09
N LYS A 305 15.17 9.75 -13.79
CA LYS A 305 16.19 10.46 -14.58
C LYS A 305 15.61 11.31 -15.73
N SER A 306 14.36 11.06 -16.10
CA SER A 306 13.64 11.76 -17.17
C SER A 306 12.67 12.85 -16.67
N LEU A 307 12.54 13.04 -15.35
CA LEU A 307 11.68 14.05 -14.73
C LEU A 307 12.39 15.40 -14.55
N ASP A 308 11.74 16.48 -14.97
CA ASP A 308 12.00 17.82 -14.45
C ASP A 308 11.18 18.04 -13.16
N ARG A 309 11.83 17.85 -12.01
CA ARG A 309 11.24 18.06 -10.68
C ARG A 309 10.51 19.41 -10.50
N SER A 310 10.91 20.44 -11.24
CA SER A 310 10.40 21.81 -11.11
C SER A 310 9.16 22.10 -11.97
N LYS A 311 8.92 21.29 -13.01
CA LYS A 311 7.83 21.48 -13.98
C LYS A 311 6.84 20.32 -14.02
N ASP A 312 7.32 19.10 -13.84
CA ASP A 312 6.56 17.90 -14.12
C ASP A 312 5.73 17.44 -12.90
N LEU A 313 6.07 17.89 -11.69
CA LEU A 313 5.43 17.47 -10.43
C LEU A 313 4.44 18.53 -9.92
N LEU A 314 3.14 18.27 -10.09
CA LEU A 314 2.04 19.13 -9.65
C LEU A 314 1.55 18.66 -8.27
N ALA A 315 1.78 19.45 -7.21
CA ALA A 315 1.36 19.10 -5.85
C ALA A 315 -0.18 19.16 -5.71
N THR A 316 -0.82 18.00 -5.63
CA THR A 316 -2.26 17.82 -5.70
C THR A 316 -2.83 17.44 -4.34
N THR A 317 -3.77 18.23 -3.84
CA THR A 317 -4.50 17.91 -2.60
C THR A 317 -5.44 16.74 -2.86
N LEU A 318 -5.31 15.66 -2.08
CA LEU A 318 -6.23 14.52 -2.11
C LEU A 318 -7.30 14.76 -1.05
N VAL A 319 -8.50 15.15 -1.49
CA VAL A 319 -9.60 15.55 -0.60
C VAL A 319 -10.34 14.31 -0.09
N TYR A 320 -10.40 14.19 1.24
CA TYR A 320 -11.15 13.14 1.92
C TYR A 320 -12.46 13.70 2.49
N PRO A 321 -13.50 12.87 2.72
CA PRO A 321 -14.69 13.30 3.44
C PRO A 321 -14.36 13.68 4.89
N ASP A 322 -14.98 14.74 5.39
CA ASP A 322 -14.89 15.12 6.81
C ASP A 322 -15.30 13.96 7.73
N PRO A 323 -14.64 13.76 8.89
CA PRO A 323 -13.61 14.61 9.48
C PRO A 323 -12.17 14.18 9.12
N LEU A 324 -11.96 13.40 8.05
CA LEU A 324 -10.62 12.90 7.72
C LEU A 324 -9.74 14.02 7.14
N PRO A 325 -8.48 14.17 7.61
CA PRO A 325 -7.58 15.19 7.08
C PRO A 325 -7.15 14.87 5.65
N ASN A 326 -7.11 15.90 4.81
CA ASN A 326 -6.65 15.80 3.43
C ASN A 326 -5.24 15.20 3.31
N GLY A 327 -5.04 14.44 2.22
CA GLY A 327 -3.72 13.99 1.79
C GLY A 327 -3.12 14.93 0.74
N GLU A 328 -1.92 14.59 0.28
CA GLU A 328 -1.28 15.29 -0.84
C GLU A 328 -0.44 14.29 -1.65
N THR A 329 -0.59 14.33 -2.98
CA THR A 329 0.11 13.49 -3.95
C THR A 329 0.76 14.38 -5.02
N TYR A 330 1.53 13.80 -5.94
CA TYR A 330 1.82 14.51 -7.20
C TYR A 330 0.92 13.98 -8.31
N SER A 331 0.24 14.88 -9.01
CA SER A 331 -0.14 14.67 -10.40
C SER A 331 1.04 15.03 -11.29
N VAL A 332 1.15 14.42 -12.47
CA VAL A 332 2.31 14.63 -13.35
C VAL A 332 1.90 15.35 -14.62
N ALA A 333 2.61 16.43 -14.96
CA ALA A 333 2.45 17.14 -16.22
C ALA A 333 3.16 16.39 -17.36
N TYR A 334 2.69 16.54 -18.60
CA TYR A 334 3.34 15.89 -19.73
C TYR A 334 4.68 16.57 -20.08
N ASN A 335 5.71 15.74 -20.21
CA ASN A 335 7.03 16.09 -20.73
C ASN A 335 7.44 15.00 -21.74
N PRO A 336 7.80 15.34 -22.99
CA PRO A 336 8.20 14.37 -24.01
C PRO A 336 9.53 13.67 -23.71
N ALA A 337 10.31 14.15 -22.75
CA ALA A 337 11.52 13.48 -22.29
C ALA A 337 11.24 12.23 -21.41
N HIS A 338 10.01 12.08 -20.88
CA HIS A 338 9.66 10.99 -19.97
C HIS A 338 9.91 9.60 -20.57
N GLU A 339 10.76 8.82 -19.92
CA GLU A 339 10.98 7.42 -20.26
C GLU A 339 10.09 6.50 -19.42
N TRP A 340 9.21 5.76 -20.09
CA TRP A 340 8.34 4.78 -19.45
C TRP A 340 8.82 3.36 -19.59
N TYR A 341 8.52 2.57 -18.58
CA TYR A 341 8.90 1.17 -18.46
C TYR A 341 7.74 0.34 -17.90
N TYR A 342 7.66 -0.93 -18.29
CA TYR A 342 6.74 -1.92 -17.72
C TYR A 342 7.33 -3.33 -17.77
N VAL A 343 6.70 -4.28 -17.10
CA VAL A 343 7.03 -5.70 -17.24
C VAL A 343 5.92 -6.36 -18.04
N LYS A 344 6.19 -6.76 -19.29
CA LYS A 344 5.22 -7.53 -20.07
C LYS A 344 4.96 -8.86 -19.37
N ASP A 345 3.67 -9.16 -19.17
CA ASP A 345 3.17 -10.38 -18.53
C ASP A 345 3.88 -10.66 -17.19
N MET A 346 3.89 -9.66 -16.30
CA MET A 346 4.50 -9.76 -14.96
C MET A 346 3.84 -10.89 -14.16
N GLY A 347 4.64 -11.82 -13.64
CA GLY A 347 4.19 -13.01 -12.91
C GLY A 347 3.79 -12.74 -11.46
N THR A 348 3.14 -13.72 -10.84
CA THR A 348 2.78 -13.69 -9.40
C THR A 348 3.97 -14.00 -8.48
N ASP A 349 5.06 -14.55 -9.04
CA ASP A 349 6.36 -14.78 -8.42
C ASP A 349 7.27 -13.54 -8.46
N GLU A 350 6.86 -12.47 -9.14
CA GLU A 350 7.59 -11.21 -9.25
C GLU A 350 7.02 -10.13 -8.30
N ILE A 351 7.85 -9.13 -7.97
CA ILE A 351 7.45 -7.88 -7.32
C ILE A 351 8.07 -6.68 -8.03
N MET A 352 7.33 -5.58 -8.06
CA MET A 352 7.77 -4.26 -8.48
C MET A 352 7.92 -3.39 -7.24
N PHE A 353 9.12 -2.89 -7.00
CA PHE A 353 9.37 -1.81 -6.04
C PHE A 353 9.09 -0.47 -6.72
N ILE A 354 8.28 0.37 -6.09
CA ILE A 354 7.88 1.68 -6.58
C ILE A 354 8.29 2.69 -5.50
N LYS A 355 9.32 3.50 -5.74
CA LYS A 355 9.74 4.54 -4.79
C LYS A 355 8.76 5.71 -4.84
N CYS A 356 8.02 5.93 -3.77
CA CYS A 356 7.11 7.08 -3.65
C CYS A 356 7.84 8.31 -3.07
N PHE A 357 8.88 8.09 -2.25
CA PHE A 357 9.72 9.17 -1.71
C PHE A 357 11.06 8.62 -1.18
N ASP A 358 12.11 9.44 -1.22
CA ASP A 358 13.41 9.19 -0.57
C ASP A 358 14.09 10.51 -0.19
N THR A 359 14.32 10.70 1.11
CA THR A 359 15.06 11.86 1.63
C THR A 359 16.41 12.13 0.95
N GLU A 360 17.11 11.08 0.51
CA GLU A 360 18.44 11.23 -0.11
C GLU A 360 18.34 11.85 -1.51
N GLY A 361 17.24 11.60 -2.24
CA GLY A 361 16.96 12.21 -3.53
C GLY A 361 16.49 13.66 -3.46
N LEU A 362 16.33 14.23 -2.25
CA LEU A 362 16.11 15.68 -2.11
C LEU A 362 17.37 16.48 -2.42
N LYS A 363 18.55 15.93 -2.08
CA LYS A 363 19.86 16.54 -2.34
C LYS A 363 20.11 16.61 -3.85
N GLU A 364 20.67 17.72 -4.32
CA GLU A 364 20.86 17.94 -5.77
C GLU A 364 22.01 17.08 -6.35
N ASP A 365 22.97 16.69 -5.51
CA ASP A 365 24.22 16.03 -5.87
C ASP A 365 24.25 14.51 -5.59
N SER A 366 23.23 13.95 -4.91
CA SER A 366 23.25 12.53 -4.50
C SER A 366 23.16 11.55 -5.67
N GLY A 367 22.58 11.97 -6.81
CA GLY A 367 22.27 11.09 -7.94
C GLY A 367 21.20 10.03 -7.65
N ILE A 368 20.58 10.07 -6.46
CA ILE A 368 19.58 9.10 -6.01
C ILE A 368 18.20 9.52 -6.51
N ALA A 369 17.45 8.57 -7.06
CA ALA A 369 16.06 8.81 -7.43
C ALA A 369 15.21 9.20 -6.22
N LEU A 370 14.52 10.35 -6.28
CA LEU A 370 13.62 10.83 -5.22
C LEU A 370 12.30 10.04 -5.19
N LEU A 371 11.77 9.69 -6.36
CA LEU A 371 10.45 9.08 -6.55
C LEU A 371 10.32 8.48 -7.96
N THR A 372 9.24 7.74 -8.24
CA THR A 372 8.84 7.30 -9.59
C THR A 372 7.37 7.65 -9.86
N PRO A 373 7.06 8.34 -10.98
CA PRO A 373 5.74 8.33 -11.56
C PRO A 373 5.30 6.90 -11.87
N HIS A 374 4.02 6.62 -11.71
CA HIS A 374 3.44 5.32 -12.06
C HIS A 374 1.96 5.44 -12.41
N THR A 375 1.47 4.47 -13.17
CA THR A 375 0.06 4.37 -13.56
C THR A 375 -0.28 2.98 -14.09
N ALA A 376 -1.57 2.61 -14.08
CA ALA A 376 -2.05 1.48 -14.86
C ALA A 376 -2.40 1.96 -16.27
N PHE A 377 -2.06 1.18 -17.29
CA PHE A 377 -2.36 1.52 -18.68
C PHE A 377 -2.93 0.34 -19.44
N ASN A 378 -3.68 0.61 -20.51
CA ASN A 378 -4.14 -0.43 -21.42
C ASN A 378 -3.03 -0.71 -22.46
N ASP A 379 -2.45 -1.91 -22.47
CA ASP A 379 -1.49 -2.34 -23.49
C ASP A 379 -2.30 -2.84 -24.70
N PRO A 380 -2.19 -2.22 -25.90
CA PRO A 380 -2.94 -2.66 -27.08
C PRO A 380 -2.58 -4.08 -27.54
N ASN A 381 -1.52 -4.70 -26.99
CA ASN A 381 -1.13 -6.08 -27.28
C ASN A 381 -1.66 -7.10 -26.26
N THR A 382 -2.51 -6.69 -25.30
CA THR A 382 -3.19 -7.60 -24.37
C THR A 382 -4.22 -8.46 -25.13
N PRO A 383 -4.13 -9.81 -25.08
CA PRO A 383 -5.15 -10.68 -25.67
C PRO A 383 -6.55 -10.43 -25.10
N GLU A 384 -7.58 -10.51 -25.93
CA GLU A 384 -8.98 -10.23 -25.54
C GLU A 384 -9.51 -11.17 -24.46
N ASP A 385 -9.01 -12.41 -24.41
CA ASP A 385 -9.32 -13.43 -23.41
C ASP A 385 -8.43 -13.36 -22.14
N SER A 386 -7.60 -12.33 -22.00
CA SER A 386 -6.73 -12.15 -20.83
C SER A 386 -7.54 -12.06 -19.54
N PRO A 387 -7.15 -12.77 -18.47
CA PRO A 387 -7.83 -12.67 -17.19
C PRO A 387 -7.71 -11.25 -16.61
N LEU A 388 -8.81 -10.76 -16.04
CA LEU A 388 -8.87 -9.44 -15.41
C LEU A 388 -7.86 -9.34 -14.25
N ARG A 389 -7.18 -8.20 -14.18
CA ARG A 389 -6.07 -7.96 -13.26
C ARG A 389 -6.53 -8.00 -11.80
N GLN A 390 -5.88 -8.85 -11.01
CA GLN A 390 -5.88 -8.75 -9.55
C GLN A 390 -4.45 -8.46 -9.07
N SER A 391 -4.29 -7.43 -8.25
CA SER A 391 -2.97 -6.99 -7.74
C SER A 391 -3.05 -6.50 -6.31
N ILE A 392 -2.01 -6.76 -5.51
CA ILE A 392 -1.79 -6.13 -4.20
C ILE A 392 -0.67 -5.09 -4.28
N GLU A 393 -0.82 -4.02 -3.53
CA GLU A 393 0.19 -3.01 -3.27
C GLU A 393 0.37 -2.88 -1.76
N VAL A 394 1.59 -3.08 -1.26
CA VAL A 394 1.92 -2.99 0.17
C VAL A 394 2.81 -1.78 0.40
N ARG A 395 2.43 -0.86 1.29
CA ARG A 395 3.13 0.42 1.47
C ARG A 395 4.04 0.41 2.69
N CYS A 396 5.32 0.67 2.43
CA CYS A 396 6.40 0.55 3.39
C CYS A 396 7.05 1.90 3.69
N LEU A 397 7.15 2.25 4.97
CA LEU A 397 8.17 3.17 5.48
C LEU A 397 9.47 2.37 5.70
N VAL A 398 10.60 2.91 5.25
CA VAL A 398 11.90 2.23 5.26
C VAL A 398 12.94 3.16 5.88
N PHE A 399 13.69 2.67 6.88
CA PHE A 399 14.62 3.46 7.70
C PHE A 399 16.03 2.83 7.77
N TYR A 400 17.05 3.70 7.78
CA TYR A 400 18.48 3.35 7.69
C TYR A 400 19.26 3.70 8.97
#